data_AF-G4ZCX2-F1
#
_entry.id   AF-G4ZCX2-F1
#
_cell.length_a   1.000
_cell.length_b   1.000
_cell.length_c   1.000
_cell.angle_alpha   90.00
_cell.angle_beta   90.00
_cell.angle_gamma   90.00
#
_symmetry.space_group_name_H-M   'P 1'
#
loop_
_entity.id
_entity.type
_entity.pdbx_description
1 polymer ?
#
loop_
_entity_poly.entity_id
_entity_poly.type
_entity_poly.pdbx_seq_one_letter_code
_entity_poly.pdbx_strand_id
1 'polypeptide(L)'
;MRSPPVLLCVAVALPTRVQALPHVTQLISDLLIPTTLDAAIYNDLQRVLGIYESSLPVTFRAMDGAAARGRLDILQKLHDTRQEGCSSAAFLGAAENNHVNVLRWLYDFYIELCNPPKELAAAATNGHVQAVEMLRE
;
A
#
# COMPACT_ATOMS: atom_id res chain seq x y z
N MET A 1 8.35 -4.27 26.16
CA MET A 1 8.57 -4.09 24.71
C MET A 1 9.30 -2.78 24.52
N ARG A 2 10.42 -2.74 23.77
CA ARG A 2 11.10 -1.46 23.48
C ARG A 2 10.27 -0.72 22.44
N SER A 3 10.09 0.59 22.63
CA SER A 3 9.48 1.44 21.61
C SER A 3 10.29 1.33 20.31
N PRO A 4 9.63 1.25 19.15
CA PRO A 4 10.32 1.15 17.88
C PRO A 4 11.22 2.39 17.68
N PRO A 5 12.37 2.25 17.00
CA PRO A 5 13.27 3.37 16.77
C PRO A 5 12.57 4.46 15.95
N VAL A 6 12.88 5.72 16.28
CA VAL A 6 12.42 6.90 15.54
C VAL A 6 12.77 6.73 14.06
N LEU A 7 11.79 7.00 13.20
CA LEU A 7 11.97 6.86 11.76
C LEU A 7 13.05 7.84 11.27
N LEU A 8 13.93 7.39 10.37
CA LEU A 8 14.99 8.23 9.82
C LEU A 8 14.43 9.50 9.14
N CYS A 9 13.28 9.39 8.46
CA CYS A 9 12.63 10.54 7.85
C CYS A 9 12.19 11.58 8.89
N VAL A 10 11.76 11.16 10.08
CA VAL A 10 11.40 12.05 11.20
C VAL A 10 12.65 12.73 11.77
N ALA A 11 13.73 11.96 11.94
CA ALA A 11 15.00 12.48 12.44
C ALA A 11 15.65 13.50 11.47
N VAL A 12 15.45 13.36 10.17
CA VAL A 12 16.02 14.27 9.16
C VAL A 12 15.12 15.48 8.89
N ALA A 13 13.80 15.30 8.89
CA ALA A 13 12.87 16.36 8.49
C ALA A 13 12.60 17.40 9.60
N LEU A 14 12.74 17.04 10.88
CA LEU A 14 12.39 17.92 11.99
C LEU A 14 13.55 18.86 12.37
N PRO A 15 13.28 20.12 12.73
CA PRO A 15 14.30 21.02 13.28
C PRO A 15 14.92 20.48 14.57
N THR A 16 16.19 20.81 14.84
CA THR A 16 16.94 20.33 16.02
C THR A 16 16.23 20.62 17.35
N ARG A 17 15.49 21.73 17.43
CA ARG A 17 14.68 22.10 18.61
C ARG A 17 13.54 21.12 18.89
N VAL A 18 12.93 20.57 17.83
CA VAL A 18 11.86 19.57 17.95
C VAL A 18 12.47 18.18 18.19
N GLN A 19 13.63 17.90 17.60
CA GLN A 19 14.37 16.65 17.88
C GLN A 19 14.79 16.53 19.36
N ALA A 20 15.02 17.66 20.04
CA ALA A 20 15.29 17.69 21.47
C ALA A 20 14.08 17.27 22.34
N LEU A 21 12.89 17.10 21.76
CA LEU A 21 11.67 16.65 22.43
C LEU A 21 11.38 15.19 22.04
N PRO A 22 11.98 14.20 22.73
CA PRO A 22 11.94 12.79 22.29
C PRO A 22 10.51 12.20 22.24
N HIS A 23 9.62 12.68 23.10
CA HIS A 23 8.21 12.29 23.12
C HIS A 23 7.46 12.81 21.89
N VAL A 24 7.77 14.02 21.42
CA VAL A 24 7.20 14.57 20.18
C VAL A 24 7.70 13.79 18.96
N THR A 25 9.01 13.51 18.88
CA THR A 25 9.57 12.72 17.78
C THR A 25 9.04 11.28 17.76
N GLN A 26 8.84 10.68 18.93
CA GLN A 26 8.24 9.35 19.03
C GLN A 26 6.78 9.37 18.58
N LEU A 27 5.98 10.35 19.04
CA LEU A 27 4.58 10.48 18.63
C LEU A 27 4.43 10.64 17.10
N ILE A 28 5.29 11.47 16.49
CA ILE A 28 5.31 11.65 15.03
C ILE A 28 5.72 10.34 14.33
N SER A 29 6.70 9.62 14.89
CA SER A 29 7.09 8.31 14.34
C SER A 29 5.94 7.31 14.44
N ASP A 30 5.29 7.20 15.59
CA ASP A 30 4.18 6.29 15.83
C ASP A 30 3.00 6.57 14.88
N LEU A 31 2.76 7.85 14.55
CA LEU A 31 1.77 8.25 13.54
C LEU A 31 2.14 7.81 12.11
N LEU A 32 3.43 7.79 11.78
CA LEU A 32 3.93 7.48 10.43
C LEU A 32 4.29 6.00 10.23
N ILE A 33 4.46 5.23 11.31
CA ILE A 33 4.77 3.80 11.25
C ILE A 33 3.76 3.03 10.37
N PRO A 34 2.42 3.18 10.52
CA PRO A 34 1.45 2.47 9.68
C PRO A 34 1.76 2.57 8.17
N THR A 35 1.90 3.80 7.68
CA THR A 35 2.10 4.08 6.25
C THR A 35 3.50 3.70 5.78
N THR A 36 4.49 3.80 6.65
CA THR A 36 5.86 3.35 6.38
C THR A 36 5.91 1.83 6.23
N LEU A 37 5.16 1.10 7.07
CA LEU A 37 5.08 -0.35 6.99
C LEU A 37 4.29 -0.81 5.77
N ASP A 38 3.18 -0.16 5.45
CA ASP A 38 2.46 -0.40 4.20
C ASP A 38 3.46 -0.31 3.03
N ALA A 39 4.21 0.79 2.93
CA ALA A 39 5.24 1.00 1.92
C ALA A 39 6.34 -0.06 1.94
N ALA A 40 6.84 -0.45 3.11
CA ALA A 40 7.82 -1.52 3.21
C ALA A 40 7.29 -2.86 2.68
N ILE A 41 6.02 -3.17 2.97
CA ILE A 41 5.38 -4.42 2.53
C ILE A 41 5.28 -4.47 1.01
N TYR A 42 4.65 -3.50 0.34
CA TYR A 42 4.46 -3.57 -1.11
C TYR A 42 5.74 -3.28 -1.93
N ASN A 43 6.84 -2.96 -1.25
CA ASN A 43 8.20 -2.91 -1.84
C ASN A 43 9.09 -4.08 -1.40
N ASP A 44 8.55 -5.06 -0.68
CA ASP A 44 9.28 -6.24 -0.17
C ASP A 44 10.54 -5.91 0.66
N LEU A 45 10.47 -4.85 1.46
CA LEU A 45 11.58 -4.37 2.29
C LEU A 45 11.64 -5.10 3.62
N GLN A 46 11.95 -6.41 3.59
CA GLN A 46 11.98 -7.32 4.75
C GLN A 46 12.81 -6.77 5.93
N ARG A 47 13.90 -6.05 5.65
CA ARG A 47 14.75 -5.44 6.69
C ARG A 47 14.00 -4.40 7.53
N VAL A 48 13.09 -3.65 6.92
CA VAL A 48 12.25 -2.68 7.65
C VAL A 48 11.20 -3.44 8.45
N LEU A 49 10.59 -4.48 7.89
CA LEU A 49 9.57 -5.28 8.58
C LEU A 49 10.10 -5.89 9.89
N GLY A 50 11.30 -6.50 9.87
CA GLY A 50 11.89 -7.11 11.07
C GLY A 50 12.21 -6.11 12.21
N ILE A 51 12.29 -4.81 11.92
CA ILE A 51 12.53 -3.77 12.95
C ILE A 51 11.23 -3.38 13.67
N TYR A 52 10.08 -3.48 12.98
CA TYR A 52 8.79 -2.95 13.42
C TYR A 52 7.70 -4.04 13.59
N GLU A 53 8.05 -5.31 13.39
CA GLU A 53 7.16 -6.50 13.38
C GLU A 53 6.27 -6.62 14.62
N SER A 54 6.70 -6.09 15.77
CA SER A 54 5.95 -6.19 17.02
C SER A 54 4.81 -5.18 17.21
N SER A 55 4.66 -4.20 16.31
CA SER A 55 3.58 -3.20 16.37
C SER A 55 2.94 -3.03 15.00
N LEU A 56 1.89 -3.82 14.73
CA LEU A 56 1.25 -3.92 13.41
C LEU A 56 -0.10 -3.18 13.37
N PRO A 57 -0.13 -1.87 13.11
CA PRO A 57 -1.26 -1.23 12.46
C PRO A 57 -0.89 -1.03 10.98
N VAL A 58 -0.89 -2.11 10.21
CA VAL A 58 -0.78 -2.01 8.74
C VAL A 58 -2.20 -1.85 8.20
N THR A 59 -2.37 -1.08 7.13
CA THR A 59 -3.69 -0.67 6.63
C THR A 59 -3.99 -1.27 5.26
N PHE A 60 -5.19 -1.02 4.73
CA PHE A 60 -5.55 -1.38 3.34
C PHE A 60 -4.58 -0.81 2.29
N ARG A 61 -3.81 0.25 2.63
CA ARG A 61 -2.80 0.85 1.74
C ARG A 61 -1.68 -0.11 1.36
N ALA A 62 -1.41 -1.14 2.15
CA ALA A 62 -0.47 -2.19 1.77
C ALA A 62 -0.93 -2.92 0.52
N MET A 63 -2.20 -3.33 0.47
CA MET A 63 -2.79 -3.99 -0.69
C MET A 63 -2.97 -3.02 -1.85
N ASP A 64 -3.44 -1.79 -1.61
CA ASP A 64 -3.58 -0.78 -2.67
C ASP A 64 -2.23 -0.49 -3.36
N GLY A 65 -1.16 -0.33 -2.57
CA GLY A 65 0.19 -0.12 -3.09
C GLY A 65 0.75 -1.34 -3.82
N ALA A 66 0.45 -2.56 -3.36
CA ALA A 66 0.83 -3.79 -4.05
C ALA A 66 0.11 -3.90 -5.40
N ALA A 67 -1.18 -3.55 -5.46
CA ALA A 67 -1.97 -3.55 -6.67
C ALA A 67 -1.44 -2.55 -7.70
N ALA A 68 -1.19 -1.30 -7.27
CA ALA A 68 -0.60 -0.26 -8.12
C ALA A 68 0.81 -0.59 -8.62
N ARG A 69 1.53 -1.51 -7.97
CA ARG A 69 2.84 -2.01 -8.40
C ARG A 69 2.80 -3.34 -9.17
N GLY A 70 1.63 -3.92 -9.38
CA GLY A 70 1.49 -5.19 -10.09
C GLY A 70 2.00 -6.39 -9.28
N ARG A 71 2.15 -6.23 -7.96
CA ARG A 71 2.71 -7.23 -7.04
C ARG A 71 1.63 -8.21 -6.58
N LEU A 72 1.20 -9.06 -7.52
CA LEU A 72 0.19 -10.09 -7.25
C LEU A 72 0.63 -11.08 -6.16
N ASP A 73 1.93 -11.39 -6.11
CA ASP A 73 2.58 -12.21 -5.08
C ASP A 73 2.33 -11.65 -3.66
N ILE A 74 2.50 -10.34 -3.50
CA ILE A 74 2.28 -9.66 -2.22
C ILE A 74 0.78 -9.57 -1.93
N LEU A 75 -0.05 -9.25 -2.92
CA LEU A 75 -1.51 -9.20 -2.74
C LEU A 75 -2.08 -10.52 -2.21
N GLN A 76 -1.71 -11.64 -2.83
CA GLN A 76 -2.15 -12.97 -2.41
C GLN A 76 -1.68 -13.27 -0.98
N LYS A 77 -0.41 -13.00 -0.67
CA LYS A 77 0.11 -13.18 0.68
C LYS A 77 -0.64 -12.33 1.71
N LEU A 78 -0.97 -11.08 1.37
CA LEU A 78 -1.71 -10.19 2.27
C LEU A 78 -3.17 -10.62 2.43
N HIS A 79 -3.82 -11.09 1.37
CA HIS A 79 -5.17 -11.65 1.40
C HIS A 79 -5.27 -12.86 2.32
N ASP A 80 -4.32 -13.80 2.22
CA ASP A 80 -4.33 -15.03 3.02
C ASP A 80 -4.07 -14.80 4.51
N THR A 81 -3.42 -13.68 4.85
CA THR A 81 -2.93 -13.42 6.21
C THR A 81 -3.67 -12.31 6.95
N ARG A 82 -4.46 -11.48 6.25
CA ARG A 82 -5.03 -10.23 6.80
C ARG A 82 -6.51 -10.10 6.50
N GLN A 83 -7.22 -9.39 7.39
CA GLN A 83 -8.67 -9.15 7.24
C GLN A 83 -9.02 -7.73 6.77
N GLU A 84 -8.08 -6.78 6.71
CA GLU A 84 -8.40 -5.38 6.35
C GLU A 84 -8.80 -5.21 4.88
N GLY A 85 -8.35 -6.12 3.99
CA GLY A 85 -8.62 -6.06 2.56
C GLY A 85 -7.95 -4.88 1.84
N CYS A 86 -8.51 -4.50 0.69
CA CYS A 86 -8.08 -3.35 -0.10
C CYS A 86 -9.18 -2.29 -0.19
N SER A 87 -8.87 -1.14 -0.80
CA SER A 87 -9.86 -0.15 -1.19
C SER A 87 -10.07 -0.15 -2.71
N SER A 88 -11.04 0.64 -3.20
CA SER A 88 -11.22 0.85 -4.65
C SER A 88 -10.00 1.50 -5.33
N ALA A 89 -9.07 2.07 -4.56
CA ALA A 89 -7.80 2.56 -5.09
C ALA A 89 -6.89 1.43 -5.62
N ALA A 90 -7.03 0.19 -5.13
CA ALA A 90 -6.30 -0.96 -5.66
C ALA A 90 -6.63 -1.21 -7.14
N PHE A 91 -7.93 -1.19 -7.49
CA PHE A 91 -8.39 -1.35 -8.87
C PHE A 91 -7.92 -0.19 -9.74
N LEU A 92 -8.08 1.04 -9.26
CA LEU A 92 -7.66 2.23 -9.99
C LEU A 92 -6.15 2.19 -10.28
N GLY A 93 -5.33 1.91 -9.28
CA GLY A 93 -3.88 1.81 -9.44
C GLY A 93 -3.45 0.67 -10.36
N ALA A 94 -4.14 -0.47 -10.32
CA ALA A 94 -3.87 -1.58 -11.24
C ALA A 94 -4.25 -1.23 -12.69
N ALA A 95 -5.38 -0.55 -12.91
CA ALA A 95 -5.82 -0.07 -14.22
C ALA A 95 -4.91 1.04 -14.78
N GLU A 96 -4.51 2.00 -13.94
CA GLU A 96 -3.59 3.09 -14.27
C GLU A 96 -2.19 2.62 -14.67
N ASN A 97 -1.80 1.39 -14.31
CA ASN A 97 -0.46 0.84 -14.58
C ASN A 97 -0.50 -0.45 -15.44
N ASN A 98 -1.62 -0.76 -16.07
CA ASN A 98 -1.82 -1.93 -16.94
C ASN A 98 -1.55 -3.29 -16.25
N HIS A 99 -1.84 -3.41 -14.96
CA HIS A 99 -1.63 -4.65 -14.19
C HIS A 99 -2.84 -5.58 -14.30
N VAL A 100 -3.06 -6.14 -15.50
CA VAL A 100 -4.26 -6.96 -15.83
C VAL A 100 -4.40 -8.21 -14.96
N ASN A 101 -3.29 -8.86 -14.62
CA ASN A 101 -3.29 -10.02 -13.71
C ASN A 101 -3.77 -9.65 -12.30
N VAL A 102 -3.39 -8.47 -11.82
CA VAL A 102 -3.89 -7.92 -10.56
C VAL A 102 -5.36 -7.55 -10.68
N LEU A 103 -5.78 -6.86 -11.75
CA LEU A 103 -7.20 -6.52 -11.97
C LEU A 103 -8.08 -7.78 -11.95
N ARG A 104 -7.72 -8.82 -12.69
CA ARG A 104 -8.49 -10.09 -12.68
C ARG A 104 -8.62 -10.65 -11.28
N TRP A 105 -7.51 -10.74 -10.56
CA TRP A 105 -7.53 -11.22 -9.18
C TRP A 105 -8.39 -10.33 -8.26
N LEU A 106 -8.33 -9.00 -8.40
CA LEU A 106 -9.18 -8.09 -7.63
C LEU A 106 -10.67 -8.28 -7.96
N TYR A 107 -11.03 -8.46 -9.22
CA TYR A 107 -12.40 -8.76 -9.66
C TYR A 107 -12.90 -10.11 -9.14
N ASP A 108 -12.03 -11.10 -8.97
CA ASP A 108 -12.39 -12.42 -8.44
C ASP A 108 -12.72 -12.40 -6.94
N PHE A 109 -12.06 -11.53 -6.16
CA PHE A 109 -12.15 -11.54 -4.68
C PHE A 109 -12.81 -10.31 -4.04
N TYR A 110 -12.85 -9.17 -4.72
CA TYR A 110 -13.28 -7.87 -4.17
C TYR A 110 -14.21 -7.10 -5.12
N ILE A 111 -15.05 -7.82 -5.87
CA ILE A 111 -15.93 -7.25 -6.90
C ILE A 111 -16.83 -6.12 -6.38
N GLU A 112 -17.20 -6.14 -5.09
CA GLU A 112 -18.01 -5.12 -4.45
C GLU A 112 -17.32 -3.74 -4.36
N LEU A 113 -15.99 -3.69 -4.51
CA LEU A 113 -15.18 -2.47 -4.45
C LEU A 113 -14.88 -1.88 -5.83
N CYS A 114 -15.23 -2.57 -6.92
CA CYS A 114 -14.91 -2.13 -8.27
C CYS A 114 -15.67 -0.85 -8.68
N ASN A 115 -15.06 -0.08 -9.57
CA ASN A 115 -15.65 1.05 -10.26
C ASN A 115 -15.23 1.02 -11.74
N PRO A 116 -15.86 0.15 -12.56
CA PRO A 116 -15.44 -0.07 -13.95
C PRO A 116 -15.37 1.21 -14.79
N PRO A 117 -16.31 2.18 -14.68
CA PRO A 117 -16.20 3.44 -15.43
C PRO A 117 -14.93 4.24 -15.10
N LYS A 118 -14.53 4.31 -13.82
CA LYS A 118 -13.30 5.02 -13.41
C LYS A 118 -12.06 4.26 -13.83
N GLU A 119 -12.05 2.95 -13.65
CA GLU A 119 -10.92 2.09 -14.03
C GLU A 119 -10.69 2.11 -15.54
N LEU A 120 -11.75 2.02 -16.33
CA LEU A 120 -11.70 2.08 -17.80
C LEU A 120 -11.18 3.44 -18.26
N ALA A 121 -11.68 4.53 -17.68
CA ALA A 121 -11.21 5.88 -18.00
C ALA A 121 -9.73 6.06 -17.63
N ALA A 122 -9.29 5.52 -16.50
CA ALA A 122 -7.90 5.59 -16.05
C ALA A 122 -6.96 4.78 -16.96
N ALA A 123 -7.34 3.55 -17.32
CA ALA A 123 -6.60 2.72 -18.27
C ALA A 123 -6.53 3.40 -19.66
N ALA A 124 -7.65 3.94 -20.15
CA ALA A 124 -7.72 4.62 -21.45
C ALA A 124 -6.86 5.90 -21.49
N THR A 125 -6.90 6.71 -20.42
CA THR A 125 -6.10 7.94 -20.31
C THR A 125 -4.60 7.65 -20.38
N ASN A 126 -4.16 6.51 -19.85
CA ASN A 126 -2.76 6.07 -19.88
C ASN A 126 -2.41 5.21 -21.11
N GLY A 127 -3.35 4.98 -22.03
CA GLY A 127 -3.13 4.17 -23.24
C GLY A 127 -2.93 2.67 -22.98
N HIS A 128 -3.47 2.16 -21.87
CA HIS A 128 -3.30 0.78 -21.43
C HIS A 128 -4.33 -0.16 -22.07
N VAL A 129 -4.04 -0.57 -23.30
CA VAL A 129 -4.94 -1.36 -24.17
C VAL A 129 -5.40 -2.66 -23.50
N GLN A 130 -4.50 -3.40 -22.84
CA GLN A 130 -4.86 -4.70 -22.25
C GLN A 130 -5.80 -4.55 -21.06
N ALA A 131 -5.61 -3.53 -20.22
CA ALA A 131 -6.54 -3.21 -19.15
C ALA A 131 -7.90 -2.74 -19.72
N VAL A 132 -7.91 -1.93 -20.78
CA VAL A 132 -9.15 -1.52 -21.46
C VAL A 132 -9.90 -2.72 -22.06
N GLU A 133 -9.19 -3.66 -22.69
CA GLU A 133 -9.79 -4.88 -23.23
C GLU A 133 -10.39 -5.74 -22.11
N MET A 134 -9.64 -6.00 -21.04
CA MET A 134 -10.12 -6.79 -19.90
C MET A 134 -11.33 -6.15 -19.21
N LEU A 135 -11.38 -4.83 -19.09
CA LEU A 135 -12.50 -4.12 -18.45
C LEU A 135 -13.76 -4.00 -19.35
N ARG A 136 -13.66 -4.39 -20.63
CA ARG A 136 -14.77 -4.39 -21.59
C ARG A 136 -15.39 -5.78 -21.79
N GLU A 137 -14.67 -6.83 -21.41
CA GLU A 137 -15.13 -8.22 -21.36
C GLU A 137 -16.16 -8.43 -20.23
#